data_AF-A0A4Q2Z2K6-F1
#
_entry.id   AF-A0A4Q2Z2K6-F1
#
_cell.length_a   1.000
_cell.length_b   1.000
_cell.length_c   1.000
_cell.angle_alpha   90.00
_cell.angle_beta   90.00
_cell.angle_gamma   90.00
#
_symmetry.space_group_name_H-M   'P 1'
#
loop_
_entity.id
_entity.type
_entity.pdbx_description
1 polymer ?
#
loop_
_entity_poly.entity_id
_entity_poly.type
_entity_poly.pdbx_seq_one_letter_code
_entity_poly.pdbx_strand_id
1 'polypeptide(L)'
;MKISPAGLIAAGILVCTGVTQAVTITTNNVVRSTTVNGTTTTGNQTFDNSGTISTTGTATTQTIPTVGTWQFNGLSLASLAVSRAGGAGNNPVTAAASAVHTIAFTLGVGESATVTLNLGYSLVESGQNATLGWSFTGPGGTNISAISGSVGAAATNQNLTNQTVPQQQVNITTAGTYTFVLTGAIPSQAITKNSSGSISLNSFGLNIVAVPEPTSAVLGSLGVGLLMFRRRRIPS
;
A
#
# COMPACT_ATOMS: atom_id res chain seq x y z
N MET A 1 64.05 -40.28 -2.20
CA MET A 1 62.69 -40.33 -2.78
C MET A 1 61.75 -39.67 -1.77
N LYS A 2 61.17 -38.51 -2.12
CA LYS A 2 60.23 -37.76 -1.29
C LYS A 2 58.84 -38.42 -1.36
N ILE A 3 58.19 -38.65 -0.23
CA ILE A 3 56.73 -38.68 -0.14
C ILE A 3 56.31 -37.80 1.04
N SER A 4 55.57 -36.77 0.71
CA SER A 4 55.03 -35.71 1.55
C SER A 4 53.80 -36.20 2.35
N PRO A 5 53.57 -35.70 3.57
CA PRO A 5 52.31 -35.93 4.28
C PRO A 5 51.18 -35.14 3.60
N ALA A 6 50.17 -35.84 3.10
CA ALA A 6 48.95 -35.24 2.60
C ALA A 6 48.18 -34.63 3.79
N GLY A 7 48.37 -33.33 4.01
CA GLY A 7 47.52 -32.52 4.86
C GLY A 7 46.16 -32.39 4.21
N LEU A 8 45.17 -33.09 4.76
CA LEU A 8 43.76 -32.90 4.44
C LEU A 8 43.33 -31.52 4.98
N ILE A 9 43.46 -30.47 4.17
CA ILE A 9 42.83 -29.17 4.45
C ILE A 9 41.35 -29.35 4.11
N ALA A 10 40.55 -29.71 5.11
CA ALA A 10 39.11 -29.57 5.05
C ALA A 10 38.78 -28.07 4.99
N ALA A 11 38.67 -27.54 3.78
CA ALA A 11 38.01 -26.26 3.55
C ALA A 11 36.54 -26.44 3.93
N GLY A 12 36.21 -26.14 5.19
CA GLY A 12 34.84 -25.99 5.63
C GLY A 12 34.22 -24.86 4.83
N ILE A 13 33.50 -25.19 3.77
CA ILE A 13 32.58 -24.27 3.11
C ILE A 13 31.47 -24.02 4.13
N LEU A 14 31.64 -22.98 4.94
CA LEU A 14 30.58 -22.44 5.76
C LEU A 14 29.61 -21.76 4.80
N VAL A 15 28.66 -22.55 4.26
CA VAL A 15 27.51 -22.02 3.51
C VAL A 15 26.70 -21.21 4.51
N CYS A 16 26.90 -19.90 4.49
CA CYS A 16 26.12 -18.95 5.27
C CYS A 16 24.71 -18.91 4.65
N THR A 17 23.81 -19.79 5.10
CA THR A 17 22.38 -19.68 4.78
C THR A 17 21.81 -18.53 5.59
N GLY A 18 22.03 -17.31 5.13
CA GLY A 18 21.34 -16.13 5.66
C GLY A 18 19.85 -16.31 5.42
N VAL A 19 19.08 -16.51 6.49
CA VAL A 19 17.62 -16.43 6.43
C VAL A 19 17.26 -14.99 6.12
N THR A 20 17.01 -14.70 4.85
CA THR A 20 16.34 -13.47 4.41
C THR A 20 15.01 -13.45 5.15
N GLN A 21 14.81 -12.50 6.08
CA GLN A 21 13.52 -12.39 6.75
C GLN A 21 12.51 -11.96 5.68
N ALA A 22 11.46 -12.77 5.55
CA ALA A 22 10.47 -12.54 4.52
C ALA A 22 9.68 -11.26 4.83
N VAL A 23 9.79 -10.22 3.99
CA VAL A 23 8.82 -9.13 3.99
C VAL A 23 7.45 -9.73 3.72
N THR A 24 6.62 -9.80 4.76
CA THR A 24 5.26 -10.31 4.65
C THR A 24 4.36 -9.15 4.29
N ILE A 25 3.81 -9.21 3.09
CA ILE A 25 2.80 -8.25 2.63
C ILE A 25 1.44 -8.92 2.79
N THR A 26 0.56 -8.32 3.59
CA THR A 26 -0.86 -8.69 3.61
C THR A 26 -1.63 -7.68 2.79
N THR A 27 -2.25 -8.16 1.72
CA THR A 27 -3.02 -7.31 0.81
C THR A 27 -4.52 -7.59 0.90
N ASN A 28 -5.26 -6.49 0.88
CA ASN A 28 -6.63 -6.36 0.40
C ASN A 28 -7.77 -6.81 1.32
N ASN A 29 -8.09 -5.98 2.31
CA ASN A 29 -9.48 -5.77 2.72
C ASN A 29 -10.02 -4.56 1.98
N VAL A 30 -10.79 -4.79 0.91
CA VAL A 30 -11.60 -3.74 0.29
C VAL A 30 -12.93 -3.72 1.01
N VAL A 31 -13.07 -2.86 2.01
CA VAL A 31 -14.35 -2.65 2.68
C VAL A 31 -15.14 -1.63 1.87
N ARG A 32 -16.27 -2.07 1.34
CA ARG A 32 -17.21 -1.21 0.61
C ARG A 32 -18.48 -1.09 1.39
N SER A 33 -18.97 0.12 1.51
CA SER A 33 -20.27 0.35 2.11
C SER A 33 -21.04 1.37 1.31
N THR A 34 -22.33 1.08 1.13
CA THR A 34 -23.30 2.06 0.70
C THR A 34 -24.31 2.21 1.81
N THR A 35 -24.74 3.43 2.07
CA THR A 35 -25.79 3.72 3.03
C THR A 35 -26.89 4.49 2.32
N VAL A 36 -28.14 4.06 2.47
CA VAL A 36 -29.33 4.75 1.98
C VAL A 36 -30.30 4.87 3.14
N ASN A 37 -30.71 6.09 3.50
CA ASN A 37 -31.63 6.36 4.61
C ASN A 37 -31.26 5.61 5.91
N GLY A 38 -29.97 5.56 6.24
CA GLY A 38 -29.45 4.87 7.43
C GLY A 38 -29.27 3.36 7.31
N THR A 39 -29.66 2.74 6.19
CA THR A 39 -29.44 1.31 5.94
C THR A 39 -28.12 1.10 5.20
N THR A 40 -27.16 0.44 5.85
CA THR A 40 -25.83 0.16 5.29
C THR A 40 -25.76 -1.24 4.71
N THR A 41 -25.23 -1.37 3.50
CA THR A 41 -24.99 -2.67 2.85
C THR A 41 -23.61 -2.70 2.19
N THR A 42 -23.12 -3.90 1.90
CA THR A 42 -21.92 -4.10 1.08
C THR A 42 -22.35 -4.26 -0.38
N GLY A 43 -22.08 -3.24 -1.21
CA GLY A 43 -22.38 -3.27 -2.65
C GLY A 43 -23.38 -2.22 -3.10
N ASN A 44 -23.93 -2.40 -4.29
CA ASN A 44 -24.79 -1.41 -4.92
C ASN A 44 -26.20 -1.42 -4.32
N GLN A 45 -26.81 -0.25 -4.18
CA GLN A 45 -28.22 -0.10 -3.82
C GLN A 45 -28.92 0.78 -4.84
N THR A 46 -30.21 0.52 -5.03
CA THR A 46 -31.12 1.44 -5.72
C THR A 46 -32.04 2.06 -4.67
N PHE A 47 -32.48 3.28 -4.93
CA PHE A 47 -33.47 3.95 -4.10
C PHE A 47 -34.47 4.68 -4.99
N ASP A 48 -35.70 4.82 -4.51
CA ASP A 48 -36.80 5.58 -5.13
C ASP A 48 -37.08 5.37 -6.64
N ASN A 49 -36.65 4.24 -7.23
CA ASN A 49 -36.73 3.91 -8.66
C ASN A 49 -35.95 4.85 -9.62
N SER A 50 -35.30 5.90 -9.12
CA SER A 50 -34.52 6.85 -9.93
C SER A 50 -33.11 7.08 -9.41
N GLY A 51 -32.82 6.60 -8.20
CA GLY A 51 -31.55 6.70 -7.52
C GLY A 51 -30.73 5.42 -7.57
N THR A 52 -29.43 5.57 -7.78
CA THR A 52 -28.45 4.49 -7.63
C THR A 52 -27.29 4.95 -6.76
N ILE A 53 -26.79 4.02 -5.96
CA ILE A 53 -25.50 4.14 -5.32
C ILE A 53 -24.70 2.88 -5.61
N SER A 54 -23.48 3.04 -6.12
CA SER A 54 -22.65 1.92 -6.54
C SER A 54 -21.24 2.02 -5.99
N THR A 55 -20.69 0.85 -5.66
CA THR A 55 -19.29 0.66 -5.29
C THR A 55 -18.77 -0.53 -6.09
N THR A 56 -17.90 -0.31 -7.07
CA THR A 56 -17.34 -1.44 -7.85
C THR A 56 -16.05 -1.96 -7.20
N GLY A 57 -15.09 -2.54 -7.92
CA GLY A 57 -13.74 -2.84 -7.41
C GLY A 57 -13.54 -4.24 -6.86
N THR A 58 -12.28 -4.66 -6.87
CA THR A 58 -11.86 -6.04 -6.56
C THR A 58 -10.71 -6.02 -5.56
N ALA A 59 -10.86 -6.81 -4.50
CA ALA A 59 -9.76 -7.15 -3.60
C ALA A 59 -8.88 -8.20 -4.29
N THR A 60 -7.64 -7.88 -4.60
CA THR A 60 -6.65 -8.84 -5.13
C THR A 60 -5.57 -9.10 -4.09
N THR A 61 -5.62 -10.24 -3.41
CA THR A 61 -4.52 -10.63 -2.54
C THR A 61 -3.34 -11.08 -3.40
N GLN A 62 -2.25 -10.32 -3.41
CA GLN A 62 -0.98 -10.74 -3.98
C GLN A 62 -0.01 -11.09 -2.84
N THR A 63 0.51 -12.31 -2.89
CA THR A 63 1.68 -12.72 -2.12
C THR A 63 2.89 -12.48 -3.00
N ILE A 64 3.84 -11.66 -2.56
CA ILE A 64 5.01 -11.28 -3.38
C ILE A 64 6.28 -11.79 -2.71
N PRO A 65 7.27 -12.32 -3.46
CA PRO A 65 8.49 -12.86 -2.89
C PRO A 65 9.28 -11.83 -2.07
N THR A 66 10.06 -12.38 -1.15
CA THR A 66 10.75 -11.76 -0.01
C THR A 66 11.75 -10.65 -0.33
N VAL A 67 12.07 -10.42 -1.61
CA VAL A 67 12.99 -9.38 -2.06
C VAL A 67 12.58 -8.90 -3.45
N GLY A 68 12.54 -7.58 -3.68
CA GLY A 68 12.34 -7.01 -5.01
C GLY A 68 11.49 -5.73 -5.04
N THR A 69 11.15 -5.35 -6.27
CA THR A 69 10.23 -4.25 -6.58
C THR A 69 8.80 -4.78 -6.54
N TRP A 70 8.01 -4.27 -5.61
CA TRP A 70 6.60 -4.62 -5.46
C TRP A 70 5.74 -3.53 -6.02
N GLN A 71 5.04 -3.82 -7.11
CA GLN A 71 4.20 -2.84 -7.78
C GLN A 71 2.73 -3.25 -7.68
N PHE A 72 1.97 -2.50 -6.91
CA PHE A 72 0.51 -2.61 -6.87
C PHE A 72 -0.08 -1.82 -8.03
N ASN A 73 -0.11 -2.42 -9.22
CA ASN A 73 -0.78 -1.85 -10.39
C ASN A 73 -2.21 -2.36 -10.51
N GLY A 74 -3.14 -1.47 -10.84
CA GLY A 74 -4.49 -1.89 -11.21
C GLY A 74 -5.37 -2.31 -10.02
N LEU A 75 -5.05 -1.88 -8.80
CA LEU A 75 -6.05 -1.83 -7.74
C LEU A 75 -7.10 -0.80 -8.17
N SER A 76 -8.18 -1.27 -8.77
CA SER A 76 -9.37 -0.44 -8.87
C SER A 76 -9.90 -0.30 -7.45
N LEU A 77 -9.73 0.88 -6.86
CA LEU A 77 -10.89 1.42 -6.16
C LEU A 77 -11.97 1.49 -7.21
N ALA A 78 -12.78 0.44 -7.21
CA ALA A 78 -14.18 0.63 -6.91
C ALA A 78 -14.64 2.04 -7.20
N SER A 79 -15.08 2.30 -8.42
CA SER A 79 -15.80 3.53 -8.68
C SER A 79 -16.89 3.67 -7.63
N LEU A 80 -16.91 4.80 -6.95
CA LEU A 80 -17.98 5.21 -6.07
C LEU A 80 -18.85 6.12 -6.91
N ALA A 81 -20.14 5.84 -6.97
CA ALA A 81 -21.07 6.74 -7.64
C ALA A 81 -22.36 6.80 -6.87
N VAL A 82 -22.90 8.01 -6.76
CA VAL A 82 -24.29 8.28 -6.40
C VAL A 82 -24.89 9.05 -7.56
N SER A 83 -26.08 8.66 -7.99
CA SER A 83 -26.85 9.43 -8.98
C SER A 83 -28.33 9.33 -8.69
N ARG A 84 -29.07 10.41 -8.98
CA ARG A 84 -30.53 10.42 -8.94
C ARG A 84 -31.09 11.18 -10.13
N ALA A 85 -31.73 10.47 -11.05
CA ALA A 85 -32.36 11.06 -12.23
C ALA A 85 -33.63 11.86 -11.86
N GLY A 86 -33.99 12.87 -12.66
CA GLY A 86 -35.08 13.82 -12.38
C GLY A 86 -36.52 13.28 -12.29
N GLY A 87 -36.73 11.97 -12.23
CA GLY A 87 -38.04 11.32 -12.40
C GLY A 87 -38.83 10.95 -11.12
N ALA A 88 -38.19 10.73 -9.96
CA ALA A 88 -38.91 10.23 -8.78
C ALA A 88 -38.74 11.10 -7.53
N GLY A 89 -39.84 11.30 -6.79
CA GLY A 89 -39.90 11.85 -5.42
C GLY A 89 -39.41 13.28 -5.24
N ASN A 90 -40.23 14.16 -4.64
CA ASN A 90 -39.74 15.50 -4.22
C ASN A 90 -38.93 15.44 -2.91
N ASN A 91 -38.97 14.32 -2.20
CA ASN A 91 -38.27 14.17 -0.94
C ASN A 91 -36.79 13.86 -1.18
N PRO A 92 -35.86 14.58 -0.53
CA PRO A 92 -34.46 14.23 -0.53
C PRO A 92 -34.25 12.82 0.04
N VAL A 93 -33.31 12.08 -0.54
CA VAL A 93 -32.86 10.78 -0.01
C VAL A 93 -31.47 10.98 0.56
N THR A 94 -31.17 10.47 1.74
CA THR A 94 -29.81 10.55 2.28
C THR A 94 -29.01 9.34 1.82
N ALA A 95 -27.88 9.57 1.15
CA ALA A 95 -27.02 8.49 0.69
C ALA A 95 -25.54 8.79 0.94
N ALA A 96 -24.76 7.73 1.17
CA ALA A 96 -23.31 7.78 1.37
C ALA A 96 -22.65 6.55 0.76
N ALA A 97 -21.49 6.72 0.12
CA ALA A 97 -20.68 5.60 -0.38
C ALA A 97 -19.27 5.71 0.17
N SER A 98 -18.66 4.60 0.54
CA SER A 98 -17.24 4.56 0.90
C SER A 98 -16.58 3.29 0.43
N ALA A 99 -15.31 3.42 0.09
CA ALA A 99 -14.43 2.29 -0.15
C ALA A 99 -13.07 2.57 0.48
N VAL A 100 -12.58 1.60 1.26
CA VAL A 100 -11.29 1.65 1.95
C VAL A 100 -10.44 0.50 1.46
N HIS A 101 -9.22 0.81 1.03
CA HIS A 101 -8.21 -0.14 0.65
C HIS A 101 -7.05 -0.04 1.62
N THR A 102 -6.60 -1.19 2.12
CA THR A 102 -5.48 -1.27 3.05
C THR A 102 -4.41 -2.20 2.50
N ILE A 103 -3.18 -1.72 2.49
CA ILE A 103 -1.97 -2.46 2.15
C ILE A 103 -1.04 -2.39 3.33
N ALA A 104 -0.63 -3.54 3.86
CA ALA A 104 0.33 -3.60 4.97
C ALA A 104 1.53 -4.45 4.60
N PHE A 105 2.72 -4.01 4.98
CA PHE A 105 3.95 -4.77 4.85
C PHE A 105 4.83 -4.57 6.09
N THR A 106 5.75 -5.50 6.35
CA THR A 106 6.65 -5.44 7.51
C THR A 106 8.09 -5.46 7.06
N LEU A 107 8.89 -4.52 7.57
CA LEU A 107 10.35 -4.51 7.41
C LEU A 107 11.01 -5.15 8.63
N GLY A 108 11.99 -6.02 8.38
CA GLY A 108 12.89 -6.58 9.38
C GLY A 108 13.94 -5.58 9.86
N VAL A 109 14.72 -6.00 10.86
CA VAL A 109 15.85 -5.23 11.36
C VAL A 109 16.93 -5.14 10.28
N GLY A 110 17.40 -3.93 10.02
CA GLY A 110 18.44 -3.67 9.03
C GLY A 110 17.93 -3.60 7.58
N GLU A 111 16.64 -3.81 7.37
CA GLU A 111 16.03 -3.62 6.06
C GLU A 111 15.72 -2.14 5.82
N SER A 112 15.80 -1.75 4.55
CA SER A 112 15.33 -0.44 4.11
C SER A 112 14.40 -0.61 2.93
N ALA A 113 13.46 0.32 2.77
CA ALA A 113 12.61 0.34 1.59
C ALA A 113 12.40 1.76 1.06
N THR A 114 12.35 1.86 -0.27
CA THR A 114 11.85 3.05 -0.96
C THR A 114 10.39 2.81 -1.31
N VAL A 115 9.51 3.70 -0.83
CA VAL A 115 8.08 3.66 -1.12
C VAL A 115 7.73 4.82 -2.05
N THR A 116 7.11 4.52 -3.17
CA THR A 116 6.66 5.51 -4.17
C THR A 116 5.17 5.37 -4.43
N LEU A 117 4.43 6.47 -4.32
CA LEU A 117 3.01 6.55 -4.65
C LEU A 117 2.82 7.27 -5.99
N ASN A 118 2.09 6.63 -6.89
CA ASN A 118 1.53 7.21 -8.11
C ASN A 118 0.02 7.00 -8.11
N LEU A 119 -0.75 8.08 -8.19
CA LEU A 119 -2.21 8.04 -8.11
C LEU A 119 -2.83 8.90 -9.22
N GLY A 120 -3.63 8.28 -10.09
CA GLY A 120 -4.47 8.95 -11.08
C GLY A 120 -5.94 8.80 -10.71
N TYR A 121 -6.69 9.90 -10.74
CA TYR A 121 -8.08 9.92 -10.29
C TYR A 121 -8.96 10.84 -11.14
N SER A 122 -10.26 10.56 -11.10
CA SER A 122 -11.32 11.45 -11.56
C SER A 122 -12.32 11.64 -10.41
N LEU A 123 -12.76 12.88 -10.23
CA LEU A 123 -13.69 13.31 -9.20
C LEU A 123 -14.70 14.24 -9.85
N VAL A 124 -15.95 13.79 -9.96
CA VAL A 124 -17.01 14.52 -10.64
C VAL A 124 -18.15 14.75 -9.65
N GLU A 125 -18.37 16.01 -9.30
CA GLU A 125 -19.35 16.48 -8.33
C GLU A 125 -20.43 17.30 -9.05
N SER A 126 -21.70 16.92 -8.85
CA SER A 126 -22.87 17.65 -9.31
C SER A 126 -23.92 17.66 -8.19
N GLY A 127 -23.78 18.59 -7.25
CA GLY A 127 -24.64 18.64 -6.07
C GLY A 127 -24.35 17.54 -5.04
N GLN A 128 -23.31 16.73 -5.26
CA GLN A 128 -22.74 15.80 -4.27
C GLN A 128 -21.24 15.90 -4.25
N ASN A 129 -20.69 15.97 -3.02
CA ASN A 129 -19.26 16.05 -2.80
C ASN A 129 -18.65 14.65 -2.86
N ALA A 130 -17.38 14.60 -3.18
CA ALA A 130 -16.57 13.41 -3.23
C ALA A 130 -15.21 13.73 -2.61
N THR A 131 -14.64 12.78 -1.88
CA THR A 131 -13.29 12.91 -1.30
C THR A 131 -12.48 11.66 -1.55
N LEU A 132 -11.19 11.86 -1.75
CA LEU A 132 -10.20 10.80 -1.89
C LEU A 132 -9.03 11.13 -0.97
N GLY A 133 -8.79 10.30 0.03
CA GLY A 133 -7.72 10.45 1.01
C GLY A 133 -6.80 9.25 1.01
N TRP A 134 -5.52 9.48 1.29
CA TRP A 134 -4.54 8.42 1.50
C TRP A 134 -3.64 8.75 2.69
N SER A 135 -3.25 7.72 3.43
CA SER A 135 -2.35 7.85 4.56
C SER A 135 -1.35 6.72 4.57
N PHE A 136 -0.12 7.04 4.95
CA PHE A 136 0.91 6.06 5.24
C PHE A 136 1.35 6.18 6.68
N THR A 137 1.35 5.05 7.36
CA THR A 137 1.70 4.95 8.77
C THR A 137 2.79 3.91 8.95
N GLY A 138 3.79 4.26 9.74
CA GLY A 138 4.86 3.36 10.14
C GLY A 138 4.58 2.69 11.49
N PRO A 139 5.61 2.01 12.02
CA PRO A 139 5.55 1.34 13.32
C PRO A 139 5.07 2.28 14.44
N GLY A 140 4.25 1.74 15.34
CA GLY A 140 3.66 2.51 16.45
C GLY A 140 2.60 3.54 16.03
N GLY A 141 2.13 3.51 14.78
CA GLY A 141 1.12 4.45 14.26
C GLY A 141 1.71 5.79 13.82
N THR A 142 3.04 5.87 13.66
CA THR A 142 3.73 7.09 13.24
C THR A 142 3.27 7.52 11.85
N ASN A 143 2.67 8.71 11.71
CA ASN A 143 2.26 9.21 10.40
C ASN A 143 3.49 9.60 9.56
N ILE A 144 3.51 9.17 8.31
CA ILE A 144 4.53 9.52 7.33
C ILE A 144 3.89 10.47 6.32
N SER A 145 3.97 11.76 6.63
CA SER A 145 3.31 12.83 5.87
C SER A 145 3.82 12.96 4.44
N ALA A 146 5.06 12.55 4.17
CA ALA A 146 5.69 12.62 2.85
C ALA A 146 4.92 11.87 1.75
N ILE A 147 4.14 10.84 2.11
CA ILE A 147 3.31 10.06 1.17
C ILE A 147 1.85 9.95 1.64
N SER A 148 1.36 10.95 2.38
CA SER A 148 -0.03 11.08 2.83
C SER A 148 -0.68 12.32 2.22
N GLY A 149 -2.00 12.32 2.03
CA GLY A 149 -2.70 13.46 1.45
C GLY A 149 -4.19 13.22 1.19
N SER A 150 -4.84 14.23 0.62
CA SER A 150 -6.26 14.16 0.25
C SER A 150 -6.60 15.13 -0.87
N VAL A 151 -7.63 14.79 -1.63
CA VAL A 151 -8.27 15.64 -2.66
C VAL A 151 -9.78 15.58 -2.52
N GLY A 152 -10.46 16.61 -3.06
CA GLY A 152 -11.87 16.86 -2.82
C GLY A 152 -12.10 17.59 -1.51
N ALA A 153 -13.11 18.45 -1.47
CA ALA A 153 -13.48 19.21 -0.29
C ALA A 153 -15.00 19.17 -0.09
N ALA A 154 -15.44 19.23 1.17
CA ALA A 154 -16.86 19.39 1.46
C ALA A 154 -17.35 20.73 0.89
N ALA A 155 -18.54 20.69 0.26
CA ALA A 155 -19.23 21.82 -0.37
C ALA A 155 -18.60 22.40 -1.65
N THR A 156 -17.78 21.62 -2.37
CA THR A 156 -17.32 22.01 -3.72
C THR A 156 -18.13 21.30 -4.81
N ASN A 157 -18.31 21.95 -5.97
CA ASN A 157 -18.77 21.30 -7.19
C ASN A 157 -17.58 21.23 -8.15
N GLN A 158 -16.69 20.27 -7.93
CA GLN A 158 -15.52 20.06 -8.77
C GLN A 158 -15.80 19.01 -9.85
N ASN A 159 -15.37 19.33 -11.06
CA ASN A 159 -15.30 18.38 -12.15
C ASN A 159 -13.85 18.20 -12.56
N LEU A 160 -13.15 17.36 -11.80
CA LEU A 160 -11.75 17.00 -11.97
C LEU A 160 -11.68 15.69 -12.76
N THR A 161 -11.44 15.77 -14.06
CA THR A 161 -11.28 14.58 -14.90
C THR A 161 -9.80 14.30 -15.14
N ASN A 162 -9.40 13.02 -15.03
CA ASN A 162 -8.06 12.53 -15.36
C ASN A 162 -6.92 13.30 -14.68
N GLN A 163 -7.10 13.59 -13.40
CA GLN A 163 -6.08 14.21 -12.57
C GLN A 163 -5.04 13.20 -12.11
N THR A 164 -3.87 13.73 -11.75
CA THR A 164 -2.78 12.95 -11.15
C THR A 164 -2.33 13.64 -9.89
N VAL A 165 -2.05 12.86 -8.85
CA VAL A 165 -1.30 13.33 -7.70
C VAL A 165 0.18 13.30 -8.10
N PRO A 166 0.94 14.40 -7.91
CA PRO A 166 2.39 14.38 -8.11
C PRO A 166 3.01 13.21 -7.37
N GLN A 167 3.99 12.55 -7.99
CA GLN A 167 4.64 11.40 -7.39
C GLN A 167 5.18 11.76 -6.00
N GLN A 168 4.84 10.93 -5.02
CA GLN A 168 5.32 11.06 -3.65
C GLN A 168 6.28 9.91 -3.35
N GLN A 169 7.39 10.18 -2.69
CA GLN A 169 8.39 9.17 -2.36
C GLN A 169 8.92 9.35 -0.94
N VAL A 170 9.14 8.24 -0.24
CA VAL A 170 9.82 8.22 1.06
C VAL A 170 10.75 7.02 1.17
N ASN A 171 11.89 7.22 1.83
CA ASN A 171 12.80 6.14 2.22
C ASN A 171 12.55 5.82 3.70
N ILE A 172 12.36 4.55 4.02
CA ILE A 172 12.09 4.06 5.36
C ILE A 172 13.14 3.02 5.76
N THR A 173 13.55 3.07 7.02
CA THR A 173 14.64 2.21 7.57
C THR A 173 14.30 1.64 8.94
N THR A 174 13.14 2.02 9.50
CA THR A 174 12.73 1.55 10.83
C THR A 174 12.06 0.19 10.68
N ALA A 175 12.51 -0.80 11.44
CA ALA A 175 11.86 -2.11 11.45
C ALA A 175 10.43 -2.03 11.99
N GLY A 176 9.54 -2.86 11.47
CA GLY A 176 8.15 -3.00 11.90
C GLY A 176 7.15 -2.88 10.76
N THR A 177 5.87 -2.85 11.13
CA THR A 177 4.76 -2.85 10.17
C THR A 177 4.43 -1.43 9.69
N TYR A 178 4.33 -1.31 8.37
CA TYR A 178 3.88 -0.13 7.65
C TYR A 178 2.52 -0.40 7.04
N THR A 179 1.62 0.58 7.12
CA THR A 179 0.26 0.47 6.58
C THR A 179 -0.04 1.67 5.70
N PHE A 180 -0.40 1.39 4.46
CA PHE A 180 -0.99 2.33 3.53
C PHE A 180 -2.50 2.15 3.49
N VAL A 181 -3.24 3.25 3.64
CA VAL A 181 -4.70 3.27 3.57
C VAL A 181 -5.11 4.27 2.51
N LEU A 182 -5.99 3.85 1.60
CA LEU A 182 -6.57 4.68 0.57
C LEU A 182 -8.09 4.62 0.70
N THR A 183 -8.71 5.79 0.83
CA THR A 183 -10.13 5.95 1.15
C THR A 183 -10.78 6.85 0.11
N GLY A 184 -11.76 6.31 -0.62
CA GLY A 184 -12.72 7.10 -1.37
C GLY A 184 -14.01 7.23 -0.57
N ALA A 185 -14.62 8.41 -0.55
CA ALA A 185 -15.90 8.62 0.09
C ALA A 185 -16.78 9.64 -0.65
N ILE A 186 -18.05 9.30 -0.83
CA ILE A 186 -19.13 10.25 -1.05
C ILE A 186 -19.83 10.37 0.30
N PRO A 187 -19.63 11.47 1.04
CA PRO A 187 -20.16 11.61 2.40
C PRO A 187 -21.69 11.63 2.40
N SER A 188 -22.25 11.30 3.56
CA SER A 188 -23.70 11.28 3.76
C SER A 188 -24.31 12.66 3.54
N GLN A 189 -25.07 12.80 2.46
CA GLN A 189 -25.69 14.07 2.07
C GLN A 189 -27.07 13.84 1.46
N ALA A 190 -27.87 14.89 1.44
CA ALA A 190 -29.19 14.88 0.82
C ALA A 190 -29.04 14.85 -0.72
N ILE A 191 -29.49 13.76 -1.33
CA ILE A 191 -29.54 13.57 -2.77
C ILE A 191 -30.86 14.14 -3.31
N THR A 192 -30.76 15.26 -4.01
CA THR A 192 -31.90 15.89 -4.70
C THR A 192 -31.94 15.45 -6.17
N LYS A 193 -32.96 15.86 -6.91
CA LYS A 193 -33.10 15.53 -8.33
C LYS A 193 -31.91 16.06 -9.13
N ASN A 194 -31.44 15.28 -10.10
CA ASN A 194 -30.29 15.60 -10.95
C ASN A 194 -28.97 15.80 -10.17
N SER A 195 -28.90 15.24 -8.97
CA SER A 195 -27.65 15.18 -8.20
C SER A 195 -26.86 13.94 -8.59
N SER A 196 -25.55 14.12 -8.74
CA SER A 196 -24.61 13.02 -8.85
C SER A 196 -23.28 13.36 -8.20
N GLY A 197 -22.57 12.32 -7.77
CA GLY A 197 -21.21 12.41 -7.29
C GLY A 197 -20.51 11.14 -7.68
N SER A 198 -19.28 11.24 -8.17
CA SER A 198 -18.50 10.05 -8.49
C SER A 198 -17.02 10.23 -8.24
N ILE A 199 -16.40 9.12 -7.81
CA ILE A 199 -14.96 8.97 -7.67
C ILE A 199 -14.58 7.76 -8.52
N SER A 200 -13.59 7.94 -9.37
CA SER A 200 -12.98 6.86 -10.13
C SER A 200 -11.47 6.94 -9.98
N LEU A 201 -10.84 5.82 -9.67
CA LEU A 201 -9.38 5.71 -9.81
C LEU A 201 -9.04 5.25 -11.21
N ASN A 202 -8.30 6.09 -11.92
CA ASN A 202 -7.82 5.80 -13.26
C ASN A 202 -6.55 4.95 -13.19
N SER A 203 -5.71 5.21 -12.17
CA SER A 203 -4.53 4.41 -11.90
C SER A 203 -4.16 4.48 -10.42
N PHE A 204 -3.69 3.34 -9.91
CA PHE A 204 -3.04 3.25 -8.61
C PHE A 204 -1.76 2.46 -8.80
N GLY A 205 -0.66 3.03 -8.30
CA GLY A 205 0.66 2.42 -8.28
C GLY A 205 1.32 2.71 -6.93
N LEU A 206 1.40 1.71 -6.07
CA LEU A 206 2.29 1.74 -4.91
C LEU A 206 3.49 0.86 -5.24
N ASN A 207 4.66 1.47 -5.32
CA ASN A 207 5.92 0.76 -5.53
C ASN A 207 6.71 0.70 -4.22
N ILE A 208 7.12 -0.49 -3.81
CA ILE A 208 7.96 -0.68 -2.63
C ILE A 208 9.19 -1.48 -3.08
N VAL A 209 10.38 -0.93 -2.87
CA VAL A 209 11.65 -1.61 -3.20
C VAL A 209 12.41 -1.81 -1.90
N ALA A 210 12.45 -3.06 -1.40
CA ALA A 210 13.23 -3.39 -0.21
C ALA A 210 14.64 -3.85 -0.56
N VAL A 211 15.61 -3.39 0.23
CA VAL A 211 17.02 -3.80 0.15
C VAL A 211 17.40 -4.52 1.45
N PRO A 212 17.78 -5.80 1.38
CA PRO A 212 18.32 -6.51 2.54
C PRO A 212 19.64 -5.89 2.98
N GLU A 213 19.90 -5.87 4.28
CA GLU A 213 21.18 -5.44 4.82
C GLU A 213 22.31 -6.38 4.33
N PRO A 214 23.49 -5.85 3.94
CA PRO A 214 24.64 -6.70 3.71
C PRO A 214 25.05 -7.34 5.04
N THR A 215 24.73 -8.63 5.21
CA THR A 215 25.16 -9.39 6.40
C THR A 215 26.66 -9.22 6.57
N SER A 216 27.08 -8.69 7.73
CA SER A 216 28.48 -8.36 8.04
C SER A 216 29.36 -9.61 8.25
N ALA A 217 29.29 -10.59 7.36
CA ALA A 217 30.10 -11.80 7.39
C ALA A 217 31.59 -11.55 7.06
N VAL A 218 31.96 -10.36 6.58
CA VAL A 218 33.29 -10.09 6.02
C VAL A 218 34.33 -9.67 7.08
N LEU A 219 33.94 -9.22 8.27
CA LEU A 219 34.90 -8.77 9.29
C LEU A 219 35.37 -9.88 10.24
N GLY A 220 34.61 -10.97 10.40
CA GLY A 220 34.97 -12.07 11.29
C GLY A 220 36.07 -13.01 10.73
N SER A 221 36.13 -13.19 9.41
CA SER A 221 37.06 -14.14 8.77
C SER A 221 38.48 -13.59 8.59
N LEU A 222 38.63 -12.27 8.44
CA LEU A 222 39.95 -11.62 8.45
C LEU A 222 40.61 -11.59 9.84
N GLY A 223 39.80 -11.48 10.91
CA GLY A 223 40.29 -11.51 12.29
C GLY A 223 40.86 -12.88 12.71
N VAL A 224 40.20 -13.98 12.31
CA VAL A 224 40.65 -15.34 12.64
C VAL A 224 41.85 -15.76 11.78
N GLY A 225 41.92 -15.34 10.51
CA GLY A 225 43.08 -15.56 9.65
C GLY A 225 44.35 -14.90 10.19
N LEU A 226 44.27 -13.67 10.70
CA LEU A 226 45.42 -12.96 11.27
C LEU A 226 45.91 -13.58 12.61
N LEU A 227 44.99 -14.12 13.41
CA LEU A 227 45.32 -14.78 14.69
C LEU A 227 46.00 -16.14 14.49
N MET A 228 45.69 -16.88 13.42
CA MET A 228 46.33 -18.17 13.14
C MET A 228 47.74 -18.06 12.54
N PHE A 229 48.09 -16.96 11.87
CA PHE A 229 49.46 -16.75 11.36
C PHE A 229 50.48 -16.33 12.42
N ARG A 230 50.06 -15.84 13.58
CA ARG A 230 50.99 -15.41 14.65
C ARG A 230 51.47 -16.52 15.59
N ARG A 231 50.91 -17.74 15.52
CA ARG A 231 51.27 -18.83 16.45
C ARG A 231 52.28 -19.87 15.94
N ARG A 232 52.82 -19.73 14.72
CA ARG A 232 53.89 -20.61 14.19
C ARG A 232 55.25 -19.92 14.12
N ARG A 233 55.82 -19.55 15.27
CA ARG A 233 57.30 -19.43 15.45
C ARG A 233 57.65 -19.78 16.89
N ILE A 234 57.98 -21.04 17.14
CA ILE A 234 58.88 -21.43 18.23
C ILE A 234 59.97 -22.26 17.56
N PRO A 235 61.25 -21.82 17.57
CA PRO A 235 62.36 -22.58 17.05
C PRO A 235 62.88 -23.56 18.11
N SER A 236 63.22 -24.77 17.68
CA SER A 236 64.17 -25.67 18.34
C SER A 236 65.01 -26.32 17.25
#